data_AF-A0A662FRQ3-F1
#
_entry.id   AF-A0A662FRQ3-F1
#
_cell.length_a   1.000
_cell.length_b   1.000
_cell.length_c   1.000
_cell.angle_alpha   90.00
_cell.angle_beta   90.00
_cell.angle_gamma   90.00
#
_symmetry.space_group_name_H-M   'P 1'
#
loop_
_entity.id
_entity.type
_entity.pdbx_description
1 polymer ?
#
loop_
_entity_poly.entity_id
_entity_poly.type
_entity_poly.pdbx_seq_one_letter_code
_entity_poly.pdbx_strand_id
1 'polypeptide(L)' 'MEVNVNATSVLDLIMELAKLKGFKPSEILDSLRDEDYLLLLNGRSVNYDMLKKTKLRSGDVVVFMPVVSGG' A
#
# COMPACT_ATOMS: atom_id res chain seq x y z
N MET A 1 -3.53 -5.47 -16.45
CA MET A 1 -2.89 -6.69 -15.92
C MET A 1 -3.44 -6.88 -14.52
N GLU A 2 -4.35 -7.85 -14.34
CA GLU A 2 -4.87 -8.18 -13.02
C GLU A 2 -3.86 -9.09 -12.32
N VAL A 3 -3.47 -8.71 -11.10
CA VAL A 3 -2.48 -9.43 -10.31
C VAL A 3 -3.21 -10.06 -9.13
N ASN A 4 -3.30 -11.39 -9.11
CA ASN A 4 -3.89 -12.12 -7.99
C ASN A 4 -2.88 -12.18 -6.84
N VAL A 5 -3.16 -11.46 -5.76
CA VAL A 5 -2.29 -11.39 -4.58
C VAL A 5 -3.00 -12.01 -3.38
N ASN A 6 -2.37 -12.98 -2.73
CA ASN A 6 -2.90 -13.58 -1.50
C ASN A 6 -2.47 -12.76 -0.28
N ALA A 7 -3.17 -11.65 -0.02
CA ALA A 7 -2.86 -10.72 1.07
C ALA A 7 -4.04 -10.59 2.03
N THR A 8 -3.76 -10.69 3.34
CA THR A 8 -4.78 -10.53 4.40
C THR A 8 -4.78 -9.12 4.99
N SER A 9 -3.68 -8.39 4.83
CA SER A 9 -3.49 -7.02 5.27
C SER A 9 -2.79 -6.17 4.21
N VAL A 10 -2.81 -4.85 4.38
CA VAL A 10 -2.09 -3.93 3.47
C VAL A 10 -0.58 -4.19 3.49
N LEU A 11 -0.01 -4.52 4.65
CA LEU A 11 1.40 -4.90 4.75
C LEU A 11 1.71 -6.16 3.93
N ASP A 12 0.85 -7.19 4.00
CA ASP A 12 1.03 -8.41 3.20
C ASP A 12 0.98 -8.11 1.70
N LEU A 13 0.06 -7.22 1.28
CA LEU A 13 -0.05 -6.79 -0.10
C LEU A 13 1.24 -6.14 -0.60
N ILE A 14 1.84 -5.23 0.19
CA ILE A 14 3.11 -4.58 -0.16
C ILE A 14 4.22 -5.63 -0.29
N MET A 15 4.31 -6.58 0.64
CA MET A 15 5.32 -7.65 0.59
C MET A 15 5.16 -8.56 -0.63
N GLU A 16 3.94 -8.92 -0.99
CA GLU A 16 3.70 -9.76 -2.16
C GLU A 16 3.94 -9.00 -3.48
N LEU A 17 3.54 -7.72 -3.57
CA LEU A 17 3.86 -6.88 -4.73
C LEU A 17 5.37 -6.71 -4.92
N ALA A 18 6.11 -6.55 -3.82
CA ALA A 18 7.57 -6.46 -3.84
C ALA A 18 8.20 -7.72 -4.43
N LYS A 19 7.75 -8.91 -4.03
CA LYS A 19 8.19 -10.19 -4.61
C LYS A 19 7.85 -10.29 -6.10
N LEU A 20 6.63 -9.90 -6.49
CA LEU A 20 6.14 -10.03 -7.86
C LEU A 20 6.81 -9.06 -8.84
N LYS A 21 7.19 -7.87 -8.37
CA LYS A 21 7.77 -6.80 -9.19
C LYS A 21 9.28 -6.64 -9.01
N GLY A 22 9.88 -7.34 -8.05
CA GLY A 22 11.33 -7.34 -7.82
C GLY A 22 11.86 -6.07 -7.15
N PHE A 23 11.04 -5.37 -6.36
CA PHE A 23 11.48 -4.20 -5.58
C PHE A 23 11.61 -4.56 -4.09
N LYS A 24 12.27 -3.70 -3.31
CA LYS A 24 12.39 -3.93 -1.86
C LYS A 24 11.15 -3.37 -1.14
N PRO A 25 10.47 -4.14 -0.27
CA PRO A 25 9.32 -3.63 0.48
C PRO A 25 9.63 -2.36 1.27
N SER A 26 10.87 -2.22 1.77
CA SER A 26 11.32 -1.04 2.51
C SER A 26 11.18 0.24 1.70
N GLU A 27 11.38 0.22 0.39
CA GLU A 27 11.26 1.43 -0.46
C GLU A 27 9.85 2.04 -0.37
N ILE A 28 8.81 1.19 -0.40
CA ILE A 28 7.43 1.65 -0.25
C ILE A 28 7.11 1.99 1.21
N LEU A 29 7.60 1.20 2.16
CA LEU A 29 7.34 1.42 3.58
C LEU A 29 7.97 2.73 4.09
N ASP A 30 9.18 3.05 3.64
CA ASP A 30 9.89 4.28 3.99
C ASP A 30 9.16 5.48 3.38
N SER A 31 8.79 5.42 2.10
CA SER A 31 7.96 6.46 1.45
C SER A 31 6.58 6.67 2.10
N LEU A 32 5.96 5.61 2.63
CA LEU A 32 4.69 5.74 3.39
C LEU A 32 4.90 6.30 4.79
N ARG A 33 6.07 6.06 5.40
CA ARG A 33 6.44 6.60 6.72
C ARG A 33 6.78 8.09 6.63
N ASP A 34 7.52 8.46 5.59
CA ASP A 34 8.00 9.81 5.36
C ASP A 34 6.93 10.70 4.71
N GLU A 35 5.72 10.15 4.51
CA GLU A 35 4.55 10.83 3.93
C GLU A 35 4.76 11.32 2.48
N ASP A 36 5.72 10.75 1.75
CA ASP A 36 5.90 10.99 0.31
C ASP A 36 4.73 10.44 -0.52
N TYR A 37 4.08 9.39 -0.01
CA TYR A 37 2.92 8.76 -0.62
C TYR A 37 1.77 8.60 0.36
N LEU A 38 0.55 8.73 -0.16
CA LEU A 38 -0.68 8.35 0.52
C LEU A 38 -1.12 6.96 0.05
N LEU A 39 -1.49 6.13 1.02
CA LEU A 39 -2.18 4.87 0.78
C LEU A 39 -3.67 5.02 1.06
N LEU A 40 -4.49 4.76 0.05
CA LEU A 40 -5.94 4.77 0.16
C LEU A 40 -6.50 3.36 0.03
N LEU A 41 -7.33 2.95 0.98
CA LEU A 41 -8.17 1.76 0.91
C LEU A 41 -9.62 2.20 0.72
N ASN A 42 -10.21 1.90 -0.44
CA ASN A 42 -11.57 2.30 -0.79
C ASN A 42 -11.82 3.81 -0.55
N GLY A 43 -10.83 4.65 -0.90
CA GLY A 43 -10.87 6.10 -0.75
C GLY A 43 -10.58 6.65 0.66
N ARG A 44 -10.25 5.79 1.63
CA ARG A 44 -9.87 6.21 3.00
C ARG A 44 -8.37 6.06 3.22
N SER A 45 -7.74 7.04 3.85
CA SER A 45 -6.31 6.96 4.15
C SER A 45 -6.01 5.87 5.17
N VAL A 46 -4.91 5.16 4.94
CA VAL A 46 -4.37 4.17 5.87
C VAL A 46 -2.96 4.60 6.24
N ASN A 47 -2.77 4.99 7.50
CA ASN A 47 -1.49 5.45 8.00
C ASN A 47 -0.52 4.27 8.17
N TYR A 48 0.78 4.58 8.25
CA TYR A 48 1.85 3.61 8.41
C TYR A 48 1.61 2.59 9.55
N ASP A 49 1.18 3.05 10.73
CA ASP A 49 0.92 2.19 11.89
C ASP A 49 -0.29 1.25 11.73
N MET A 50 -1.13 1.52 10.74
CA MET A 50 -2.35 0.77 10.46
C MET A 50 -2.15 -0.30 9.38
N LEU A 51 -1.01 -0.33 8.68
CA LEU A 51 -0.78 -1.23 7.53
C LEU A 51 -0.96 -2.71 7.89
N LYS A 52 -0.47 -3.13 9.07
CA LYS A 52 -0.60 -4.51 9.55
C LYS A 52 -2.01 -4.83 10.09
N LYS A 53 -2.71 -3.83 10.63
CA LYS A 53 -4.02 -4.00 11.28
C LYS A 53 -5.18 -3.94 10.28
N THR A 54 -4.98 -3.20 9.19
CA THR A 54 -5.99 -2.98 8.15
C THR A 54 -6.10 -4.22 7.30
N LYS A 55 -7.20 -4.95 7.50
CA LYS A 55 -7.51 -6.17 6.76
C LYS A 55 -8.01 -5.84 5.35
N LEU A 56 -7.56 -6.61 4.37
CA LEU A 56 -8.04 -6.55 3.00
C LEU A 56 -9.11 -7.62 2.77
N ARG A 57 -10.05 -7.31 1.88
CA ARG A 57 -11.11 -8.21 1.41
C ARG A 57 -11.12 -8.24 -0.11
N SER A 58 -11.67 -9.31 -0.66
CA SER A 58 -11.88 -9.38 -2.11
C SER A 58 -12.79 -8.23 -2.56
N GLY A 59 -12.38 -7.54 -3.63
CA GLY A 59 -13.06 -6.35 -4.14
C GLY A 59 -12.59 -5.03 -3.56
N ASP A 60 -11.72 -5.04 -2.53
CA ASP A 60 -11.10 -3.81 -2.04
C ASP A 60 -10.16 -3.21 -3.09
N VAL A 61 -10.17 -1.88 -3.17
CA VAL A 61 -9.29 -1.11 -4.05
C VAL A 61 -8.24 -0.41 -3.19
N VAL A 62 -6.97 -0.70 -3.48
CA VAL A 62 -5.82 -0.06 -2.84
C VAL A 62 -5.13 0.86 -3.85
N VAL A 63 -4.92 2.12 -3.47
CA VAL A 63 -4.27 3.14 -4.30
C VAL A 63 -3.06 3.69 -3.56
N PHE A 64 -1.93 3.78 -4.25
CA PHE A 64 -0.74 4.49 -3.82
C PHE A 64 -0.64 5.75 -4.67
N MET A 65 -0.63 6.93 -4.05
CA MET A 65 -0.51 8.20 -4.76
C MET A 65 0.59 9.05 -4.16
N PRO A 66 1.46 9.69 -4.97
CA PRO A 66 2.44 10.63 -4.44
C PRO A 66 1.71 11.83 -3.85
N VAL A 67 2.23 12.36 -2.75
CA VAL A 67 1.76 13.63 -2.20
C VAL A 67 2.22 14.75 -3.13
N VAL A 68 1.26 15.50 -3.66
CA VAL A 68 1.49 16.66 -4.50
C VAL A 68 1.14 17.92 -3.71
N SER A 69 2.13 18.79 -3.48
CA SER A 69 1.86 20.12 -2.94
C SER A 69 1.23 20.98 -4.04
N GLY A 70 -0.01 21.41 -3.83
CA GLY A 70 -0.62 22.44 -4.66
C GLY A 70 0.06 23.78 -4.39
N GLY A 71 0.54 24.44 -5.45
CA GLY A 71 1.12 25.78 -5.38
C GLY A 71 0.12 26.86 -5.00
#